data_AF-T5KPL5-F1
#
_entry.id   AF-T5KPL5-F1
#
_cell.length_a   1.000
_cell.length_b   1.000
_cell.length_c   1.000
_cell.angle_alpha   90.00
_cell.angle_beta   90.00
_cell.angle_gamma   90.00
#
_symmetry.space_group_name_H-M   'P 1'
#
loop_
_entity.id
_entity.type
_entity.pdbx_description
1 polymer ?
#
loop_
_entity_poly.entity_id
_entity_poly.type
_entity_poly.pdbx_seq_one_letter_code
_entity_poly.pdbx_strand_id
1 'polypeptide(L)' 'MVADVLFERIAELMLLGDRRWIATGKWLPRRLRALSEERTERLSAPLLAGDFAAFADRVEEELDRAGGRLQAGFVR' A
#
# COMPACT_ATOMS: atom_id res chain seq x y z
N MET A 1 -6.91 -9.98 -9.16
CA MET A 1 -8.15 -9.59 -8.45
C MET A 1 -8.06 -8.12 -8.06
N VAL A 2 -9.14 -7.45 -7.66
CA VAL A 2 -9.11 -6.02 -7.29
C VAL A 2 -8.16 -5.74 -6.12
N ALA A 3 -8.09 -6.66 -5.15
CA ALA A 3 -7.19 -6.54 -4.01
C ALA A 3 -5.70 -6.54 -4.38
N ASP A 4 -5.29 -7.36 -5.37
CA ASP A 4 -3.91 -7.41 -5.85
C ASP A 4 -3.49 -6.07 -6.49
N VAL A 5 -4.37 -5.51 -7.32
CA VAL A 5 -4.14 -4.20 -7.96
C VAL A 5 -4.04 -3.10 -6.91
N LEU A 6 -4.90 -3.14 -5.88
CA LEU A 6 -4.85 -2.17 -4.80
C LEU A 6 -3.55 -2.28 -4.00
N PHE A 7 -3.10 -3.51 -3.69
CA PHE A 7 -1.81 -3.74 -3.06
C PHE A 7 -0.66 -3.16 -3.88
N GLU A 8 -0.64 -3.42 -5.20
CA GLU A 8 0.38 -2.89 -6.09
C GLU A 8 0.41 -1.35 -6.06
N ARG A 9 -0.74 -0.69 -6.22
CA ARG A 9 -0.85 0.77 -6.20
C ARG A 9 -0.39 1.39 -4.87
N ILE A 10 -0.75 0.77 -3.74
CA ILE A 10 -0.35 1.26 -2.43
C ILE A 10 1.14 1.04 -2.18
N ALA A 11 1.68 -0.11 -2.56
CA ALA A 11 3.12 -0.36 -2.45
C ALA A 11 3.95 0.59 -3.35
N GLU A 12 3.47 0.90 -4.56
CA GLU A 12 4.07 1.92 -5.43
C GLU A 12 4.02 3.31 -4.78
N LEU A 13 2.88 3.68 -4.18
CA LEU A 13 2.71 4.95 -3.45
C LEU A 13 3.66 5.06 -2.26
N MET A 14 3.79 4.00 -1.45
CA MET A 14 4.71 3.96 -0.31
C MET A 14 6.16 4.21 -0.77
N LEU A 15 6.60 3.54 -1.84
CA LEU A 15 7.94 3.75 -2.40
C LEU A 15 8.13 5.18 -2.91
N LEU A 16 7.13 5.73 -3.61
CA LEU A 16 7.19 7.09 -4.13
C LEU A 16 7.25 8.13 -3.00
N GLY A 17 6.42 8.00 -1.98
CA GLY A 17 6.39 8.88 -0.81
C GLY A 17 7.73 8.92 -0.05
N ASP A 18 8.40 7.77 0.03
CA ASP A 18 9.72 7.62 0.65
C ASP A 18 10.90 7.91 -0.32
N ARG A 19 10.64 8.51 -1.49
CA ARG A 19 11.63 8.85 -2.54
C ARG A 19 12.47 7.64 -3.01
N ARG A 20 11.89 6.45 -2.99
CA ARG A 20 12.50 5.23 -3.53
C ARG A 20 12.05 5.01 -4.97
N TRP A 21 12.91 4.38 -5.74
CA TRP A 21 12.56 3.93 -7.09
C TRP A 21 11.44 2.89 -7.03
N ILE A 22 10.39 3.11 -7.82
CA ILE A 22 9.29 2.17 -8.00
C ILE A 22 9.83 0.88 -8.63
N ALA A 23 9.32 -0.25 -8.15
CA ALA A 23 9.56 -1.55 -8.75
C ALA A 23 8.21 -2.21 -9.06
N THR A 24 8.20 -3.13 -10.02
CA THR A 24 6.97 -3.80 -10.46
C THR A 24 7.09 -5.31 -10.32
N GLY A 25 5.94 -5.99 -10.31
CA GLY A 25 5.84 -7.45 -10.21
C GLY A 25 6.60 -8.02 -9.02
N LYS A 26 7.37 -9.09 -9.24
CA LYS A 26 8.08 -9.82 -8.17
C LYS A 26 9.08 -9.00 -7.36
N TRP A 27 9.50 -7.83 -7.86
CA TRP A 27 10.46 -6.97 -7.18
C TRP A 27 9.79 -6.00 -6.21
N LEU A 28 8.49 -5.73 -6.39
CA LEU A 28 7.74 -4.79 -5.57
C LEU A 28 7.72 -5.22 -4.08
N PRO A 29 7.37 -6.47 -3.71
CA PRO A 29 7.40 -6.89 -2.30
C PRO A 29 8.81 -6.83 -1.68
N ARG A 30 9.85 -7.12 -2.48
CA ARG A 30 11.25 -7.06 -2.00
C ARG A 30 11.67 -5.63 -1.68
N ARG A 31 11.32 -4.69 -2.55
CA ARG A 31 11.61 -3.26 -2.35
C ARG A 31 10.80 -2.69 -1.20
N LEU A 32 9.55 -3.11 -1.05
CA LEU A 32 8.71 -2.71 0.07
C LEU A 32 9.30 -3.19 1.41
N ARG A 33 9.73 -4.46 1.50
CA ARG A 33 10.41 -4.97 2.71
C ARG A 33 11.70 -4.22 3.02
N ALA A 34 12.48 -3.87 1.99
CA ALA A 34 13.69 -3.08 2.16
C ALA A 34 13.41 -1.63 2.60
N LEU A 35 12.23 -1.08 2.28
CA LEU A 35 11.77 0.20 2.79
C LEU A 35 11.37 0.07 4.27
N SER A 36 10.50 -0.89 4.58
CA SER A 36 10.06 -1.21 5.94
C SER A 36 9.45 -2.61 5.98
N GLU A 37 10.09 -3.51 6.72
CA GLU A 37 9.58 -4.86 6.93
C GLU A 37 8.25 -4.84 7.69
N GLU A 38 8.15 -4.05 8.75
CA GLU A 38 6.93 -3.90 9.56
C GLU A 38 5.74 -3.41 8.72
N ARG A 39 5.90 -2.32 7.97
CA ARG A 39 4.80 -1.77 7.14
C ARG A 39 4.42 -2.75 6.03
N THR A 40 5.40 -3.45 5.45
CA THR A 40 5.12 -4.48 4.45
C THR A 40 4.30 -5.60 5.03
N GLU A 41 4.68 -6.12 6.19
CA GLU A 41 3.98 -7.23 6.83
C GLU A 41 2.55 -6.83 7.23
N ARG A 42 2.39 -5.64 7.83
CA ARG A 42 1.08 -5.08 8.16
C ARG A 42 0.16 -5.02 6.93
N LEU A 43 0.69 -4.62 5.78
CA LEU A 43 -0.08 -4.51 4.54
C LEU A 43 -0.36 -5.88 3.90
N SER A 44 0.63 -6.79 3.85
CA SER A 44 0.49 -8.06 3.12
C SER A 44 -0.17 -9.17 3.92
N ALA A 45 0.00 -9.23 5.24
CA ALA A 45 -0.57 -10.29 6.08
C ALA A 45 -2.09 -10.44 5.94
N PRO A 46 -2.92 -9.38 6.07
CA PRO A 46 -4.37 -9.52 5.92
C PRO A 46 -4.78 -9.90 4.49
N LEU A 47 -4.07 -9.40 3.47
CA LEU A 47 -4.29 -9.79 2.08
C LEU A 47 -4.07 -11.29 1.87
N LEU A 48 -2.97 -11.83 2.39
CA LEU A 48 -2.63 -13.26 2.29
C LEU A 48 -3.59 -14.15 3.09
N ALA A 49 -4.13 -13.63 4.20
CA ALA A 49 -5.16 -14.32 4.99
C ALA A 49 -6.57 -14.24 4.37
N GLY A 50 -6.76 -13.45 3.30
CA GLY A 50 -8.09 -13.19 2.73
C GLY A 50 -8.97 -12.27 3.59
N ASP A 51 -8.40 -11.61 4.59
CA ASP A 51 -9.09 -10.63 5.42
C ASP A 51 -9.08 -9.26 4.73
N PHE A 52 -10.02 -9.09 3.79
CA PHE A 52 -10.11 -7.87 2.99
C PHE A 52 -10.56 -6.64 3.79
N ALA A 53 -11.24 -6.84 4.93
CA ALA A 53 -11.61 -5.74 5.82
C ALA A 53 -10.37 -5.17 6.50
N ALA A 54 -9.58 -6.03 7.15
CA ALA A 54 -8.32 -5.61 7.74
C ALA A 54 -7.35 -5.07 6.68
N PHE A 55 -7.31 -5.66 5.48
CA PHE A 55 -6.48 -5.14 4.39
C PHE A 55 -6.88 -3.72 3.99
N ALA A 56 -8.18 -3.44 3.85
CA ALA A 56 -8.67 -2.09 3.54
C ALA A 56 -8.27 -1.07 4.63
N ASP A 57 -8.33 -1.44 5.90
CA ASP A 57 -7.88 -0.56 6.99
C ASP A 57 -6.39 -0.21 6.87
N ARG A 58 -5.53 -1.18 6.49
CA ARG A 58 -4.09 -0.91 6.28
C ARG A 58 -3.82 -0.05 5.06
N VAL A 59 -4.63 -0.19 4.02
CA VAL A 59 -4.58 0.69 2.86
C VAL A 59 -4.91 2.12 3.27
N GLU A 60 -5.94 2.33 4.09
CA GLU A 60 -6.26 3.67 4.60
C GLU A 60 -5.14 4.27 5.44
N GLU A 61 -4.55 3.50 6.35
CA GLU A 61 -3.40 3.96 7.14
C GLU A 61 -2.24 4.46 6.27
N GLU A 62 -1.98 3.81 5.14
CA GLU A 62 -0.91 4.20 4.20
C GLU A 62 -1.30 5.40 3.33
N LEU A 63 -2.58 5.53 2.97
CA LEU A 63 -3.10 6.72 2.29
C LEU A 63 -3.03 7.95 3.20
N ASP A 64 -3.40 7.83 4.47
CA ASP A 64 -3.32 8.92 5.44
C ASP A 64 -1.88 9.42 5.60
N ARG A 65 -0.90 8.50 5.65
CA ARG A 65 0.53 8.85 5.67
C ARG A 65 0.97 9.60 4.41
N ALA A 66 0.36 9.29 3.26
CA ALA A 66 0.65 9.95 1.98
C ALA A 66 -0.07 11.30 1.80
N GLY A 67 -0.81 11.78 2.80
CA GLY A 67 -1.58 13.02 2.75
C GLY A 67 -3.09 12.83 2.59
N GLY A 68 -3.57 11.61 2.79
CA GLY A 68 -4.99 11.24 2.71
C GLY A 68 -5.51 11.02 1.30
N ARG A 69 -6.78 10.63 1.21
CA ARG A 69 -7.47 10.44 -0.08
C ARG A 69 -7.64 11.78 -0.80
N LEU A 70 -7.27 11.85 -2.08
CA LEU A 70 -7.43 13.06 -2.91
C LEU A 70 -8.87 13.60 -2.95
N GLN A 71 -9.88 12.73 -2.78
CA GLN A 71 -11.30 13.14 -2.76
C GLN A 71 -11.86 13.45 -1.36
N ALA A 72 -11.08 13.32 -0.29
CA ALA A 72 -11.46 13.80 1.03
C ALA A 72 -11.39 15.34 1.04
N GLY A 73 -12.39 15.98 0.43
CA GLY A 73 -12.45 17.43 0.21
C GLY A 73 -12.89 17.84 -1.20
N PHE A 74 -13.14 16.90 -2.12
CA PHE A 74 -13.65 17.22 -3.45
C PHE A 74 -15.15 17.49 -3.40
N VAL A 75 -15.52 18.77 -3.34
CA VAL A 75 -16.90 19.24 -3.58
C VAL A 75 -17.02 19.50 -5.09
N ARG A 76 -17.99 18.87 -5.75
CA ARG A 76 -18.31 19.13 -7.17
C ARG A 76 -19.02 20.47 -7.33
#